data_AF-A0A9P0DL98-F1
#
_entry.id   AF-A0A9P0DL98-F1
#
_cell.length_a   1.000
_cell.length_b   1.000
_cell.length_c   1.000
_cell.angle_alpha   90.00
_cell.angle_beta   90.00
_cell.angle_gamma   90.00
#
_symmetry.space_group_name_H-M   'P 1'
#
loop_
_entity.id
_entity.type
_entity.pdbx_description
1 polymer ?
#
loop_
_entity_poly.entity_id
_entity_poly.type
_entity_poly.pdbx_seq_one_letter_code
_entity_poly.pdbx_strand_id
1 'polypeptide(L)'
;MWFEIIPAFSIIAVAMAAPHGIAYVLNHLVVGNCFRRLLETRDQRLQYLRDKRLTGDPYKVAGLENILDVPDEDECDQIREEECFDFQESCEDESI
;
A
#
# COMPACT_ATOMS: atom_id res chain seq x y z
N MET A 1 44.65 32.07 1.97
CA MET A 1 44.57 31.49 3.34
C MET A 1 43.70 30.24 3.31
N TRP A 2 43.86 29.27 4.22
CA TRP A 2 43.20 27.96 4.13
C TRP A 2 41.66 28.01 4.05
N PHE A 3 41.04 29.10 4.51
CA PHE A 3 39.59 29.31 4.45
C PHE A 3 39.04 29.67 3.06
N GLU A 4 39.89 30.07 2.11
CA GLU A 4 39.46 30.42 0.73
C GLU A 4 38.92 29.22 -0.04
N ILE A 5 39.17 27.98 0.42
CA ILE A 5 38.62 26.75 -0.17
C ILE A 5 37.17 26.49 0.24
N ILE A 6 36.74 27.04 1.38
CA ILE A 6 35.40 26.83 1.96
C ILE A 6 34.28 27.22 0.98
N PRO A 7 34.30 28.38 0.29
CA PRO A 7 33.25 28.72 -0.66
C PRO A 7 33.14 27.70 -1.80
N ALA A 8 34.26 27.31 -2.41
CA ALA A 8 34.26 26.31 -3.49
C ALA A 8 33.74 24.95 -3.01
N PHE A 9 34.19 24.49 -1.83
CA PHE A 9 33.72 23.26 -1.22
C PHE A 9 32.21 23.31 -0.89
N SER A 10 31.73 24.45 -0.36
CA SER A 10 30.33 24.62 0.00
C SER A 10 29.40 24.55 -1.21
N ILE A 11 29.80 25.13 -2.35
CA ILE A 11 29.02 25.08 -3.59
C ILE A 11 28.90 23.63 -4.05
N ILE A 12 30.00 22.87 -4.03
CA ILE A 12 30.01 21.45 -4.44
C ILE A 12 29.13 20.62 -3.49
N ALA A 13 29.30 20.79 -2.18
CA ALA A 13 28.54 20.05 -1.17
C ALA A 13 27.04 20.33 -1.28
N VAL A 14 26.65 21.61 -1.45
CA VAL A 14 25.25 22.00 -1.64
C VAL A 14 24.71 21.44 -2.95
N ALA A 15 25.48 21.51 -4.04
CA ALA A 15 25.07 20.97 -5.33
C ALA A 15 24.86 19.45 -5.29
N MET A 16 25.66 18.71 -4.52
CA MET A 16 25.50 17.27 -4.31
C MET A 16 24.32 16.94 -3.38
N ALA A 17 24.10 17.73 -2.33
CA ALA A 17 23.01 17.49 -1.37
C ALA A 17 21.63 17.91 -1.91
N ALA A 18 21.58 18.97 -2.73
CA ALA A 18 20.36 19.51 -3.31
C ALA A 18 19.46 18.46 -3.98
N PRO A 19 19.93 17.60 -4.90
CA PRO A 19 19.06 16.63 -5.57
C PRO A 19 18.42 15.62 -4.59
N HIS A 20 19.11 15.24 -3.51
CA HIS A 20 18.55 14.34 -2.50
C HIS A 20 17.42 15.00 -1.69
N GLY A 21 17.64 16.25 -1.26
CA GLY A 21 16.61 17.01 -0.53
C GLY A 21 15.40 17.35 -1.41
N ILE A 22 15.64 17.74 -2.66
CA ILE A 22 14.58 18.03 -3.63
C ILE A 22 13.76 16.77 -3.92
N ALA A 23 14.41 15.62 -4.11
CA ALA A 23 13.71 14.36 -4.35
C ALA A 23 12.78 13.98 -3.18
N TYR A 24 13.20 14.21 -1.93
CA TYR A 24 12.37 13.97 -0.75
C TYR A 24 11.08 14.80 -0.77
N VAL A 25 11.20 16.11 -1.02
CA VAL A 25 10.05 17.02 -1.08
C VAL A 25 9.14 16.71 -2.27
N LEU A 26 9.73 16.46 -3.45
CA LEU A 26 8.96 16.11 -4.65
C LEU A 26 8.18 14.80 -4.48
N ASN A 27 8.79 13.79 -3.85
CA ASN A 27 8.09 12.53 -3.58
C ASN A 27 6.88 12.75 -2.68
N HIS A 28 7.02 13.56 -1.62
CA HIS A 28 5.91 13.88 -0.74
C HIS A 28 4.78 14.60 -1.48
N LEU A 29 5.10 15.53 -2.40
CA LEU A 29 4.10 16.26 -3.17
C LEU A 29 3.36 15.39 -4.21
N VAL A 30 4.07 14.49 -4.89
CA VAL A 30 3.49 13.68 -5.97
C VAL A 30 2.75 12.45 -5.44
N VAL A 31 3.29 11.81 -4.41
CA VAL A 31 2.87 10.49 -3.93
C VAL A 31 2.17 10.58 -2.57
N GLY A 32 2.25 11.72 -1.88
CA GLY A 32 1.77 11.85 -0.51
C GLY A 32 2.70 11.24 0.54
N ASN A 33 3.77 10.56 0.10
CA ASN A 33 4.75 9.92 0.98
C ASN A 33 6.18 10.32 0.60
N CYS A 34 7.03 10.55 1.60
CA CYS A 34 8.38 11.06 1.37
C CYS A 34 9.31 10.01 0.74
N PHE A 35 9.01 8.73 0.95
CA PHE A 35 9.81 7.60 0.45
C PHE A 35 9.01 6.77 -0.55
N ARG A 36 9.66 6.40 -1.66
CA ARG A 36 9.10 5.48 -2.65
C ARG A 36 9.42 4.05 -2.26
N ARG A 37 8.46 3.14 -2.47
CA ARG A 37 8.66 1.70 -2.24
C ARG A 37 9.61 1.11 -3.29
N LEU A 38 10.46 0.18 -2.86
CA LEU A 38 11.31 -0.59 -3.75
C LEU A 38 10.45 -1.59 -4.55
N LEU A 39 10.68 -1.68 -5.86
CA LEU A 39 9.90 -2.48 -6.82
C LEU A 39 10.82 -3.36 -7.67
N GLU A 40 11.94 -3.80 -7.09
CA GLU A 40 12.99 -4.49 -7.83
C GLU A 40 12.53 -5.91 -8.20
N THR A 41 12.03 -6.66 -7.22
CA THR A 41 11.58 -8.04 -7.40
C THR A 41 10.13 -8.14 -7.85
N ARG A 42 9.77 -9.28 -8.48
CA ARG A 42 8.40 -9.54 -8.94
C ARG A 42 7.40 -9.49 -7.78
N ASP A 43 7.75 -10.07 -6.63
CA ASP A 43 6.86 -10.15 -5.48
C ASP A 43 6.55 -8.76 -4.90
N GLN A 44 7.55 -7.87 -4.85
CA GLN A 44 7.35 -6.48 -4.44
C GLN A 44 6.37 -5.75 -5.36
N ARG A 45 6.45 -6.00 -6.68
CA ARG A 45 5.52 -5.41 -7.66
C ARG A 45 4.10 -5.97 -7.50
N LEU A 46 3.96 -7.27 -7.26
CA LEU A 46 2.66 -7.90 -7.04
C LEU A 46 2.00 -7.37 -5.76
N GLN A 47 2.77 -7.22 -4.68
CA GLN A 47 2.28 -6.62 -3.43
C GLN A 47 1.88 -5.15 -3.63
N TYR A 48 2.67 -4.37 -4.35
CA TYR A 48 2.31 -2.98 -4.67
C TYR A 48 0.99 -2.87 -5.45
N LEU A 49 0.76 -3.78 -6.42
CA LEU A 49 -0.50 -3.84 -7.16
C LEU A 49 -1.66 -4.32 -6.30
N ARG A 50 -1.43 -5.28 -5.38
CA ARG A 50 -2.42 -5.72 -4.39
C ARG A 50 -2.88 -4.55 -3.53
N ASP A 51 -1.95 -3.80 -2.96
CA ASP A 51 -2.25 -2.69 -2.06
C ASP A 51 -3.03 -1.60 -2.83
N LYS A 52 -2.62 -1.28 -4.07
CA LYS A 52 -3.37 -0.36 -4.93
C LYS A 52 -4.81 -0.81 -5.23
N ARG A 53 -5.08 -2.12 -5.32
CA ARG A 53 -6.45 -2.64 -5.54
C ARG A 53 -7.30 -2.59 -4.27
N LEU A 54 -6.69 -2.78 -3.10
CA LEU A 54 -7.40 -2.80 -1.82
C LEU A 54 -7.80 -1.39 -1.37
N THR A 55 -6.87 -0.43 -1.41
CA THR A 55 -7.06 0.91 -0.82
C THR A 55 -7.13 2.04 -1.84
N GLY A 56 -6.89 1.76 -3.13
CA GLY A 56 -6.77 2.77 -4.19
C GLY A 56 -5.41 3.49 -4.23
N ASP A 57 -4.73 3.57 -3.08
CA ASP A 57 -3.41 4.18 -2.91
C ASP A 57 -2.43 3.19 -2.25
N PRO A 58 -1.36 2.77 -2.95
CA PRO A 58 -0.41 1.79 -2.44
C PRO A 58 0.40 2.25 -1.21
N TYR A 59 0.34 3.53 -0.83
CA TYR A 59 0.98 4.05 0.38
C TYR A 59 0.04 4.14 1.58
N LYS A 60 -1.26 3.93 1.38
CA LYS A 60 -2.25 3.83 2.45
C LYS A 60 -2.41 2.36 2.85
N VAL A 61 -1.99 2.03 4.07
CA VAL A 61 -2.10 0.68 4.63
C VAL A 61 -3.54 0.42 5.06
N ALA A 62 -4.12 -0.72 4.65
CA ALA A 62 -5.34 -1.25 5.25
C ALA A 62 -4.96 -2.14 6.44
N GLY A 63 -5.29 -1.71 7.65
CA GLY A 63 -5.09 -2.51 8.85
C GLY A 63 -6.26 -3.45 9.13
N LEU A 64 -6.35 -3.91 10.38
CA LEU A 64 -7.40 -4.82 10.82
C LEU A 64 -8.77 -4.14 10.86
N GLU A 65 -8.81 -2.81 10.94
CA GLU A 65 -10.05 -2.01 10.90
C GLU A 65 -10.85 -2.15 9.60
N ASN A 66 -10.23 -2.68 8.54
CA ASN A 66 -10.88 -2.91 7.25
C ASN A 66 -11.42 -4.34 7.10
N ILE A 67 -11.23 -5.18 8.11
CA ILE A 67 -11.76 -6.54 8.17
C ILE A 67 -13.10 -6.46 8.88
N LEU A 68 -14.09 -7.20 8.38
CA LEU A 68 -15.37 -7.34 9.08
C LEU A 68 -15.12 -8.16 10.33
N ASP A 69 -15.54 -7.64 11.49
CA ASP A 69 -15.59 -8.41 12.72
C ASP A 69 -16.69 -9.45 12.54
N VAL A 70 -16.32 -10.63 12.05
CA VAL A 70 -17.18 -11.81 12.17
C VAL A 70 -17.07 -12.23 13.63
N PRO A 71 -18.18 -12.36 14.37
CA PRO A 71 -18.14 -12.94 15.71
C PRO A 71 -17.52 -14.33 15.66
N ASP A 72 -17.00 -14.77 16.81
CA ASP A 72 -16.23 -16.00 17.01
C ASP A 72 -16.75 -17.21 16.19
N GLU A 73 -15.85 -18.14 15.87
CA GLU A 73 -15.96 -19.25 14.88
C GLU A 73 -17.33 -19.95 14.76
N ASP A 74 -18.15 -19.94 15.81
CA ASP A 74 -19.53 -20.40 15.85
C ASP A 74 -20.48 -19.69 14.85
N GLU A 75 -20.23 -18.44 14.44
CA GLU A 75 -21.06 -17.74 13.43
C GLU A 75 -20.60 -18.00 11.98
N CYS A 76 -19.32 -18.30 11.74
CA CYS A 76 -18.80 -18.59 10.40
C CYS A 76 -19.31 -19.92 9.83
N ASP A 77 -19.64 -20.87 10.69
CA ASP A 77 -20.27 -22.13 10.28
C ASP A 77 -21.77 -21.93 10.02
N GLN A 78 -22.45 -21.04 10.77
CA GLN A 78 -23.85 -20.66 10.51
C GLN A 78 -24.00 -19.93 9.17
N ILE A 79 -23.14 -18.97 8.86
CA ILE A 79 -23.18 -18.24 7.57
C ILE A 79 -22.91 -19.19 6.40
N ARG A 80 -21.97 -20.14 6.56
CA ARG A 80 -21.69 -21.16 5.52
C ARG A 80 -22.85 -22.13 5.33
N GLU A 81 -23.52 -22.51 6.42
CA GLU A 81 -24.74 -23.34 6.38
C GLU A 81 -25.91 -22.59 5.73
N GLU A 82 -26.14 -21.31 6.06
CA GLU A 82 -27.16 -20.47 5.43
C GLU A 82 -26.90 -20.28 3.93
N GLU A 83 -25.66 -19.95 3.52
CA GLU A 83 -25.31 -19.83 2.11
C GLU A 83 -25.44 -21.17 1.35
N CYS A 84 -25.21 -22.32 2.01
CA CYS A 84 -25.44 -23.64 1.42
C CYS A 84 -26.93 -24.01 1.33
N PHE A 85 -27.74 -23.58 2.29
CA PHE A 85 -29.19 -23.80 2.30
C PHE A 85 -29.89 -22.97 1.21
N ASP A 86 -29.56 -21.68 1.10
CA ASP A 86 -30.09 -20.78 0.06
C ASP A 86 -29.70 -21.26 -1.35
N PHE A 87 -28.48 -21.80 -1.51
CA PHE A 87 -28.04 -22.38 -2.79
C PHE A 87 -28.82 -23.66 -3.15
N GLN A 88 -29.23 -24.46 -2.16
CA GLN A 88 -30.01 -25.67 -2.40
C GLN A 88 -31.47 -25.34 -2.76
N GLU A 89 -32.09 -24.37 -2.09
CA GLU A 89 -33.46 -23.92 -2.40
C GLU A 89 -33.53 -23.33 -3.83
N SER A 90 -32.53 -22.52 -4.22
CA SER A 90 -32.41 -22.03 -5.60
C SER A 90 -32.28 -23.15 -6.64
N CYS A 91 -31.68 -24.29 -6.29
CA CYS A 91 -31.53 -25.42 -7.21
C CYS A 91 -32.81 -26.27 -7.31
N GLU A 92 -33.63 -26.30 -6.25
CA GLU A 92 -34.91 -27.01 -6.25
C GLU A 92 -35.98 -26.23 -7.04
N ASP A 93 -36.02 -24.90 -6.92
CA ASP A 93 -36.95 -24.04 -7.67
C ASP A 93 -36.67 -23.98 -9.19
N GLU A 94 -35.42 -24.17 -9.61
CA GLU A 94 -35.05 -24.28 -11.05
C GLU A 94 -35.38 -25.67 -11.65
N SER A 95 -35.86 -26.63 -10.86
CA SER A 95 -36.10 -28.01 -11.29
C SER A 95 -37.56 -28.39 -11.60
N ILE A 96 -38.48 -27.40 -11.65
CA ILE A 96 -39.91 -27.56 -12.00
C ILE A 96 -40.22 -26.97 -13.39
#